data_AF-A0A2U2BZ78-F1
#
_entry.id   AF-A0A2U2BZ78-F1
#
_cell.length_a   1.000
_cell.length_b   1.000
_cell.length_c   1.000
_cell.angle_alpha   90.00
_cell.angle_beta   90.00
_cell.angle_gamma   90.00
#
_symmetry.space_group_name_H-M   'P 1'
#
loop_
_entity.id
_entity.type
_entity.pdbx_description
1 polymer ?
#
loop_
_entity_poly.entity_id
_entity_poly.type
_entity_poly.pdbx_seq_one_letter_code
_entity_poly.pdbx_strand_id
1 'polypeptide(L)'
;MNSKKIATKYISKKIKNTESIFKDSEIFESILYWSRDVAREYFATQSGKYFLVHYIDDVGSIVDEYLTNRATKMYVKAFKSRNKLFENLYSSEKTISWLIDRWINTFVNITSNEKYKDFVDITKIKMNFCEDRYASELNIDDILELERVNKFSKKEKIKFLKEVWKDAIYDDFDEEDMKYLCNKVDLTIDDVFENKGDLCKLNLKKEQVLNGGSQLAIVF
;
A
#
# COMPACT_ATOMS: atom_id res chain seq x y z
N MET A 1 10.89 -16.63 21.45
CA MET A 1 9.49 -17.09 21.26
C MET A 1 8.75 -15.93 20.61
N ASN A 2 8.16 -16.10 19.43
CA ASN A 2 7.47 -15.01 18.70
C ASN A 2 6.28 -14.46 19.52
N SER A 3 6.02 -13.15 19.44
CA SER A 3 4.99 -12.45 20.22
C SER A 3 3.61 -13.08 20.11
N LYS A 4 3.25 -13.65 18.96
CA LYS A 4 1.96 -14.32 18.75
C LYS A 4 1.81 -15.53 19.67
N LYS A 5 2.88 -16.33 19.84
CA LYS A 5 2.89 -17.50 20.72
C LYS A 5 2.82 -17.08 22.19
N ILE A 6 3.47 -15.98 22.56
CA ILE A 6 3.42 -15.41 23.92
C ILE A 6 1.99 -14.95 24.22
N ALA A 7 1.42 -14.09 23.38
CA ALA A 7 0.06 -13.57 23.55
C ALA A 7 -0.96 -14.70 23.66
N THR A 8 -0.91 -15.66 22.73
CA THR A 8 -1.82 -16.80 22.71
C THR A 8 -1.77 -17.60 24.00
N LYS A 9 -0.57 -17.98 24.47
CA LYS A 9 -0.40 -18.75 25.71
C LYS A 9 -0.70 -17.95 26.99
N TYR A 10 -0.43 -16.66 26.99
CA TYR A 10 -0.60 -15.82 28.18
C TYR A 10 -2.09 -15.46 28.39
N ILE A 11 -2.76 -15.04 27.32
CA ILE A 11 -4.17 -14.64 27.37
C ILE A 11 -5.07 -15.87 27.53
N SER A 12 -4.77 -16.99 26.88
CA SER A 12 -5.59 -18.21 26.99
C SER A 12 -5.76 -18.71 28.43
N LYS A 13 -4.73 -18.55 29.27
CA LYS A 13 -4.77 -18.90 30.70
C LYS A 13 -5.82 -18.13 31.50
N LYS A 14 -6.21 -16.93 31.04
CA LYS A 14 -7.21 -16.08 31.69
C LYS A 14 -8.63 -16.40 31.22
N ILE A 15 -8.78 -17.22 30.18
CA ILE A 15 -10.07 -17.50 29.53
C ILE A 15 -10.60 -18.86 29.96
N LYS A 16 -11.74 -18.86 30.66
CA LYS A 16 -12.45 -20.10 31.04
C LYS A 16 -13.30 -20.67 29.92
N ASN A 17 -13.89 -19.80 29.09
CA ASN A 17 -14.74 -20.18 27.95
C ASN A 17 -14.36 -19.31 26.75
N THR A 18 -14.09 -19.92 25.60
CA THR A 18 -13.75 -19.22 24.35
C THR A 18 -14.72 -18.08 24.01
N GLU A 19 -16.01 -18.24 24.30
CA GLU A 19 -17.01 -17.19 24.06
C GLU A 19 -16.74 -15.90 24.83
N SER A 20 -16.06 -15.95 25.97
CA SER A 20 -15.79 -14.77 26.79
C SER A 20 -14.88 -13.78 26.08
N ILE A 21 -14.06 -14.24 25.12
CA ILE A 21 -13.22 -13.37 24.29
C ILE A 21 -14.02 -12.26 23.63
N PHE A 22 -15.26 -12.52 23.21
CA PHE A 22 -16.10 -11.55 22.50
C PHE A 22 -17.09 -10.81 23.41
N LYS A 23 -17.18 -11.19 24.69
CA LYS A 23 -18.14 -10.62 25.66
C LYS A 23 -17.45 -9.75 26.71
N ASP A 24 -16.19 -10.05 26.99
CA ASP A 24 -15.34 -9.33 27.94
C ASP A 24 -14.47 -8.33 27.16
N SER A 25 -14.73 -7.04 27.36
CA SER A 25 -14.01 -5.97 26.67
C SER A 25 -12.53 -5.95 27.05
N GLU A 26 -12.16 -6.25 28.29
CA GLU A 26 -10.77 -6.24 28.74
C GLU A 26 -9.97 -7.35 28.06
N ILE A 27 -10.57 -8.55 27.93
CA ILE A 27 -9.93 -9.65 27.20
C ILE A 27 -9.77 -9.29 25.73
N PHE A 28 -10.81 -8.72 25.10
CA PHE A 28 -10.76 -8.36 23.69
C PHE A 28 -9.71 -7.27 23.43
N GLU A 29 -9.73 -6.18 24.21
CA GLU A 29 -8.75 -5.09 24.15
C GLU A 29 -7.32 -5.58 24.40
N SER A 30 -7.12 -6.53 25.32
CA SER A 30 -5.82 -7.15 25.55
C SER A 30 -5.31 -7.89 24.30
N ILE A 31 -6.19 -8.59 23.58
CA ILE A 31 -5.84 -9.26 22.32
C ILE A 31 -5.48 -8.23 21.24
N LEU A 32 -6.24 -7.14 21.13
CA LEU A 32 -5.97 -6.06 20.18
C LEU A 32 -4.62 -5.39 20.45
N TYR A 33 -4.32 -5.11 21.73
CA TYR A 33 -3.02 -4.57 22.15
C TYR A 33 -1.86 -5.47 21.68
N TRP A 34 -1.93 -6.77 21.99
CA TRP A 34 -0.91 -7.72 21.55
C TRP A 34 -0.84 -7.87 20.03
N SER A 35 -1.93 -7.64 19.31
CA SER A 35 -1.97 -7.74 17.86
C SER A 35 -1.03 -6.71 17.21
N ARG A 36 -0.84 -5.53 17.80
CA ARG A 36 0.08 -4.49 17.32
C ARG A 36 1.54 -4.96 17.38
N ASP A 37 1.96 -5.56 18.50
CA ASP A 37 3.32 -6.09 18.65
C ASP A 37 3.59 -7.27 17.70
N VAL A 38 2.58 -8.13 17.52
CA VAL A 38 2.69 -9.22 16.54
C VAL A 38 2.77 -8.68 15.12
N ALA A 39 1.98 -7.65 14.77
CA ALA A 39 2.04 -7.01 13.47
C ALA A 39 3.41 -6.39 13.22
N ARG A 40 4.01 -5.76 14.24
CA ARG A 40 5.35 -5.17 14.19
C ARG A 40 6.40 -6.23 13.85
N GLU A 41 6.39 -7.36 14.56
CA GLU A 41 7.26 -8.51 14.23
C GLU A 41 6.99 -9.05 12.83
N TYR A 42 5.72 -9.21 12.45
CA TYR A 42 5.34 -9.78 11.16
C TYR A 42 5.84 -8.90 10.01
N PHE A 43 5.53 -7.60 10.00
CA PHE A 43 5.94 -6.69 8.94
C PHE A 43 7.46 -6.48 8.89
N ALA A 44 8.14 -6.46 10.04
CA ALA A 44 9.60 -6.36 10.08
C ALA A 44 10.32 -7.52 9.35
N THR A 45 9.68 -8.69 9.26
CA THR A 45 10.24 -9.86 8.54
C THR A 45 9.88 -9.92 7.06
N GLN A 46 9.06 -9.00 6.56
CA GLN A 46 8.56 -8.98 5.19
C GLN A 46 9.13 -7.74 4.48
N SER A 47 10.11 -7.92 3.60
CA SER A 47 10.82 -6.80 2.93
C SER A 47 9.86 -5.80 2.26
N GLY A 48 8.88 -6.28 1.50
CA GLY A 48 7.88 -5.42 0.83
C GLY A 48 6.82 -4.81 1.76
N LYS A 49 6.82 -5.13 3.05
CA LYS A 49 5.87 -4.60 4.05
C LYS A 49 6.56 -3.92 5.23
N TYR A 50 7.89 -3.84 5.22
CA TYR A 50 8.65 -3.27 6.32
C TYR A 50 8.20 -1.84 6.66
N PHE A 51 7.92 -1.03 5.63
CA PHE A 51 7.44 0.35 5.80
C PHE A 51 6.18 0.46 6.67
N LEU A 52 5.32 -0.57 6.69
CA LEU A 52 4.09 -0.61 7.49
C LEU A 52 4.35 -0.60 9.00
N VAL A 53 5.55 -1.01 9.45
CA VAL A 53 5.96 -0.96 10.86
C VAL A 53 5.81 0.46 11.44
N HIS A 54 6.12 1.48 10.64
CA HIS A 54 6.09 2.87 11.08
C HIS A 54 4.68 3.43 11.26
N TYR A 55 3.67 2.79 10.67
CA TYR A 55 2.28 3.24 10.71
C TYR A 55 1.43 2.50 11.74
N ILE A 56 2.01 1.54 12.48
CA ILE A 56 1.27 0.69 13.42
C ILE A 56 0.56 1.51 14.49
N ASP A 57 1.26 2.49 15.07
CA ASP A 57 0.73 3.25 16.19
C ASP A 57 -0.32 4.28 15.74
N ASP A 58 -0.17 4.81 14.53
CA ASP A 58 -1.13 5.76 13.92
C ASP A 58 -2.42 5.08 13.47
N VAL A 59 -2.31 3.94 12.79
CA VAL A 59 -3.46 3.22 12.20
C VAL A 59 -4.07 2.21 13.18
N GLY A 60 -3.31 1.76 14.19
CA GLY A 60 -3.72 0.68 15.07
C GLY A 60 -5.01 0.97 15.83
N SER A 61 -5.22 2.22 16.27
CA SER A 61 -6.45 2.62 16.97
C SER A 61 -7.71 2.46 16.11
N ILE A 62 -7.58 2.67 14.80
CA ILE A 62 -8.68 2.54 13.83
C ILE A 62 -8.98 1.08 13.55
N VAL A 63 -7.95 0.24 13.46
CA VAL A 63 -8.13 -1.21 13.35
C VAL A 63 -8.84 -1.75 14.60
N ASP A 64 -8.46 -1.28 15.78
CA ASP A 64 -9.08 -1.64 17.05
C ASP A 64 -10.57 -1.26 17.07
N GLU A 65 -10.90 -0.01 16.75
CA GLU A 65 -12.29 0.48 16.65
C GLU A 65 -13.09 -0.37 15.64
N TYR A 66 -12.52 -0.64 14.47
CA TYR A 66 -13.14 -1.43 13.41
C TYR A 66 -13.48 -2.86 13.85
N LEU A 67 -12.58 -3.51 14.59
CA LEU A 67 -12.77 -4.88 15.07
C LEU A 67 -13.72 -4.94 16.27
N THR A 68 -13.60 -3.99 17.20
CA THR A 68 -14.50 -3.87 18.35
C THR A 68 -15.95 -3.70 17.91
N ASN A 69 -16.21 -2.81 16.95
CA ASN A 69 -17.55 -2.60 16.37
C ASN A 69 -18.13 -3.84 15.67
N ARG A 70 -17.29 -4.83 15.35
CA ARG A 70 -17.70 -6.08 14.71
C ARG A 70 -17.65 -7.29 15.64
N ALA A 71 -17.14 -7.16 16.87
CA ALA A 71 -16.98 -8.26 17.80
C ALA A 71 -18.28 -9.04 18.02
N THR A 72 -19.41 -8.33 18.23
CA THR A 72 -20.73 -8.94 18.37
C THR A 72 -21.16 -9.71 17.12
N LYS A 73 -20.92 -9.17 15.92
CA LYS A 73 -21.23 -9.84 14.65
C LYS A 73 -20.37 -11.09 14.45
N MET A 74 -19.10 -11.04 14.84
CA MET A 74 -18.20 -12.21 14.81
C MET A 74 -18.68 -13.30 15.77
N TYR A 75 -19.05 -12.92 16.99
CA TYR A 75 -19.60 -13.83 18.00
C TYR A 75 -20.86 -14.54 17.50
N VAL A 76 -21.84 -13.79 16.95
CA VAL A 76 -23.07 -14.36 16.40
C VAL A 76 -22.76 -15.35 15.28
N LYS A 77 -21.89 -14.98 14.34
CA LYS A 77 -21.51 -15.84 13.22
C LYS A 77 -20.82 -17.13 13.68
N ALA A 78 -19.86 -17.01 14.59
CA ALA A 78 -19.08 -18.14 15.05
C ALA A 78 -19.88 -19.05 15.99
N PHE A 79 -20.43 -18.52 17.09
CA PHE A 79 -20.95 -19.35 18.18
C PHE A 79 -22.46 -19.58 18.11
N LYS A 80 -23.23 -18.62 17.59
CA LYS A 80 -24.69 -18.79 17.42
C LYS A 80 -25.05 -19.52 16.14
N SER A 81 -24.53 -19.07 14.98
CA SER A 81 -24.84 -19.73 13.70
C SER A 81 -23.98 -20.95 13.39
N ARG A 82 -22.89 -21.18 14.14
CA ARG A 82 -21.96 -22.32 13.97
C ARG A 82 -21.54 -22.56 12.52
N ASN A 83 -21.27 -21.47 11.79
CA ASN A 83 -20.84 -21.56 10.40
C ASN A 83 -19.34 -21.97 10.30
N LYS A 84 -18.76 -21.97 9.10
CA LYS A 84 -17.34 -22.32 8.87
C LYS A 84 -16.34 -21.53 9.73
N LEU A 85 -16.72 -20.37 10.28
CA LEU A 85 -15.90 -19.63 11.24
C LEU A 85 -15.77 -20.36 12.58
N PHE A 86 -16.82 -21.07 13.02
CA PHE A 86 -16.82 -21.87 14.25
C PHE A 86 -15.72 -22.94 14.25
N GLU A 87 -15.51 -23.61 13.11
CA GLU A 87 -14.46 -24.62 12.93
C GLU A 87 -13.06 -24.05 13.15
N ASN A 88 -12.89 -22.74 13.01
CA ASN A 88 -11.62 -22.04 13.27
C ASN A 88 -11.53 -21.50 14.71
N LEU A 89 -12.65 -21.33 15.42
CA LEU A 89 -12.74 -20.67 16.74
C LEU A 89 -13.14 -21.63 17.87
N TYR A 90 -12.71 -22.89 17.80
CA TYR A 90 -13.11 -23.93 18.76
C TYR A 90 -12.28 -23.94 20.07
N SER A 91 -11.13 -23.27 20.11
CA SER A 91 -10.32 -23.12 21.33
C SER A 91 -9.96 -21.66 21.57
N SER A 92 -9.72 -21.30 22.83
CA SER A 92 -9.26 -19.96 23.20
C SER A 92 -8.00 -19.57 22.44
N GLU A 93 -7.02 -20.49 22.37
CA GLU A 93 -5.76 -20.26 21.67
C GLU A 93 -5.94 -20.00 20.17
N LYS A 94 -6.74 -20.83 19.49
CA LYS A 94 -7.03 -20.63 18.07
C LYS A 94 -7.82 -19.36 17.81
N THR A 95 -8.74 -19.01 18.71
CA THR A 95 -9.54 -17.80 18.61
C THR A 95 -8.68 -16.54 18.77
N ILE A 96 -7.77 -16.53 19.75
CA ILE A 96 -6.80 -15.44 19.93
C ILE A 96 -5.91 -15.33 18.69
N SER A 97 -5.33 -16.44 18.24
CA SER A 97 -4.49 -16.47 17.04
C SER A 97 -5.23 -15.93 15.82
N TRP A 98 -6.49 -16.34 15.63
CA TRP A 98 -7.32 -15.89 14.51
C TRP A 98 -7.65 -14.39 14.60
N LEU A 99 -7.92 -13.86 15.80
CA LEU A 99 -8.16 -12.42 16.00
C LEU A 99 -6.91 -11.60 15.67
N ILE A 100 -5.74 -12.06 16.08
CA ILE A 100 -4.46 -11.41 15.73
C ILE A 100 -4.26 -11.40 14.21
N ASP A 101 -4.50 -12.54 13.52
CA ASP A 101 -4.42 -12.60 12.06
C ASP A 101 -5.46 -11.68 11.40
N ARG A 102 -6.66 -11.59 11.97
CA ARG A 102 -7.72 -10.70 11.50
C ARG A 102 -7.32 -9.23 11.63
N TRP A 103 -6.64 -8.86 12.72
CA TRP A 103 -6.08 -7.53 12.95
C TRP A 103 -5.07 -7.17 11.88
N ILE A 104 -4.06 -8.03 11.66
CA ILE A 104 -3.01 -7.79 10.64
C ILE A 104 -3.63 -7.64 9.25
N ASN A 105 -4.57 -8.51 8.87
CA ASN A 105 -5.25 -8.41 7.58
C ASN A 105 -6.07 -7.12 7.45
N THR A 106 -6.72 -6.68 8.52
CA THR A 106 -7.50 -5.43 8.53
C THR A 106 -6.57 -4.22 8.39
N PHE A 107 -5.44 -4.23 9.09
CA PHE A 107 -4.39 -3.21 8.95
C PHE A 107 -3.90 -3.10 7.50
N VAL A 108 -3.52 -4.22 6.88
CA VAL A 108 -3.07 -4.23 5.48
C VAL A 108 -4.17 -3.73 4.53
N ASN A 109 -5.43 -4.13 4.75
CA ASN A 109 -6.53 -3.67 3.90
C ASN A 109 -6.74 -2.16 4.02
N ILE A 110 -6.67 -1.58 5.23
CA ILE A 110 -6.84 -0.13 5.42
C ILE A 110 -5.67 0.64 4.79
N THR A 111 -4.45 0.13 4.90
CA THR A 111 -3.24 0.82 4.43
C THR A 111 -2.96 0.62 2.94
N SER A 112 -3.41 -0.47 2.33
CA SER A 112 -3.03 -0.85 0.96
C SER A 112 -4.19 -1.02 -0.02
N ASN A 113 -5.45 -1.07 0.45
CA ASN A 113 -6.62 -1.24 -0.43
C ASN A 113 -7.49 0.01 -0.43
N GLU A 114 -7.50 0.74 -1.54
CA GLU A 114 -8.27 1.98 -1.70
C GLU A 114 -9.77 1.78 -1.47
N LYS A 115 -10.33 0.64 -1.90
CA LYS A 115 -11.75 0.32 -1.66
C LYS A 115 -12.09 0.15 -0.18
N TYR A 116 -11.10 -0.09 0.69
CA TYR A 116 -11.31 -0.20 2.14
C TYR A 116 -11.21 1.16 2.85
N LYS A 117 -10.57 2.17 2.23
CA LYS A 117 -10.50 3.54 2.74
C LYS A 117 -11.89 4.18 2.79
N ASP A 118 -12.81 3.79 1.90
CA ASP A 118 -14.19 4.31 1.88
C ASP A 118 -15.07 3.79 3.02
N PHE A 119 -14.72 2.65 3.65
CA PHE A 119 -15.53 2.01 4.70
C PHE A 119 -14.98 2.24 6.12
N VAL A 120 -13.86 2.92 6.24
CA VAL A 120 -13.18 3.22 7.50
C VAL A 120 -12.87 4.71 7.50
N ASP A 121 -13.31 5.42 8.52
CA ASP A 121 -13.06 6.86 8.63
C ASP A 121 -11.56 7.12 8.91
N ILE A 122 -10.78 7.15 7.83
CA ILE A 122 -9.35 7.43 7.84
C ILE A 122 -9.04 8.91 8.10
N THR A 123 -10.04 9.79 8.18
CA THR A 123 -9.83 11.21 8.51
C THR A 123 -9.30 11.41 9.93
N LYS A 124 -9.48 10.40 10.81
CA LYS A 124 -8.87 10.35 12.15
C LYS A 124 -7.36 10.09 12.12
N ILE A 125 -6.81 9.62 11.00
CA ILE A 125 -5.37 9.47 10.80
C ILE A 125 -4.82 10.87 10.55
N LYS A 126 -4.23 11.49 11.59
CA LYS A 126 -3.45 12.73 11.46
C LYS A 126 -2.10 12.48 10.76
N MET A 127 -2.12 11.75 9.67
CA MET A 127 -1.01 11.67 8.74
C MET A 127 -1.62 11.86 7.37
N ASN A 128 -1.17 12.90 6.67
CA ASN A 128 -1.15 12.83 5.23
C ASN A 128 -0.39 11.54 4.94
N PHE A 129 -1.08 10.49 4.48
CA PHE A 129 -0.37 9.42 3.79
C PHE A 129 0.29 10.13 2.62
N CYS A 130 1.56 10.48 2.80
CA CYS A 130 2.35 11.05 1.73
C CYS A 130 2.18 10.08 0.56
N GLU A 131 1.56 10.58 -0.50
CA GLU A 131 1.57 9.97 -1.83
C GLU A 131 2.99 9.93 -2.42
N ASP A 132 4.02 10.15 -1.61
CA ASP A 132 5.40 9.80 -1.89
C ASP A 132 5.57 8.27 -1.83
N ARG A 133 4.82 7.56 -2.68
CA ARG A 133 5.21 6.25 -3.16
C ARG A 133 6.45 6.43 -4.04
N TYR A 134 7.61 6.56 -3.40
CA TYR A 134 8.88 6.10 -3.99
C TYR A 134 8.91 4.56 -3.99
N ALA A 135 7.86 3.94 -4.52
CA ALA A 135 7.73 2.49 -4.66
C ALA A 135 7.59 2.19 -6.15
N SER A 136 8.67 1.66 -6.71
CA SER A 136 8.80 1.13 -8.05
C SER A 136 7.95 -0.13 -8.28
N GLU A 137 6.66 -0.08 -7.97
CA GLU A 137 5.68 -1.11 -8.33
C GLU A 137 4.60 -0.44 -9.18
N LEU A 138 4.58 -0.80 -10.47
CA LEU A 138 3.58 -0.37 -11.44
C LEU A 138 2.19 -0.42 -10.81
N ASN A 139 1.49 0.72 -10.79
CA ASN A 139 0.11 0.76 -10.34
C ASN A 139 -0.72 -0.22 -11.20
N ILE A 140 -1.80 -0.81 -10.66
CA ILE A 140 -2.69 -1.69 -11.42
C ILE A 140 -3.21 -0.97 -12.67
N ASP A 141 -3.42 0.33 -12.58
CA ASP A 141 -3.78 1.17 -13.72
C ASP A 141 -2.65 1.21 -14.77
N ASP A 142 -1.39 1.32 -14.37
CA ASP A 142 -0.23 1.27 -15.27
C ASP A 142 -0.10 -0.10 -15.95
N ILE A 143 -0.42 -1.19 -15.23
CA ILE A 143 -0.42 -2.56 -15.79
C ILE A 143 -1.52 -2.71 -16.85
N LEU A 144 -2.73 -2.22 -16.56
CA LEU A 144 -3.85 -2.27 -17.50
C LEU A 144 -3.62 -1.40 -18.74
N GLU A 145 -3.02 -0.22 -18.56
CA GLU A 145 -2.61 0.66 -19.65
C GLU A 145 -1.51 0.03 -20.50
N LEU A 146 -0.50 -0.60 -19.88
CA LEU A 146 0.56 -1.31 -20.60
C LEU A 146 0.02 -2.54 -21.36
N GLU A 147 -0.92 -3.30 -20.79
CA GLU A 147 -1.62 -4.37 -21.49
C GLU A 147 -2.46 -3.86 -22.67
N ARG A 148 -3.06 -2.67 -22.55
CA ARG A 148 -3.80 -2.02 -23.64
C ARG A 148 -2.86 -1.63 -24.78
N VAL A 149 -1.75 -0.93 -24.45
CA VAL A 149 -0.76 -0.47 -25.43
C VAL A 149 -0.05 -1.65 -26.09
N ASN A 150 0.15 -2.76 -25.39
CA ASN A 150 0.75 -3.96 -25.99
C ASN A 150 -0.12 -4.60 -27.09
N LYS A 151 -1.42 -4.35 -27.10
CA LYS A 151 -2.34 -4.80 -28.16
C LYS A 151 -2.34 -3.89 -29.40
N PHE A 152 -1.70 -2.73 -29.33
CA PHE A 152 -1.60 -1.79 -30.44
C PHE A 152 -0.66 -2.30 -31.53
N SER A 153 -0.95 -1.93 -32.78
CA SER A 153 0.00 -2.11 -33.89
C SER A 153 1.27 -1.27 -33.67
N LYS A 154 2.38 -1.63 -34.33
CA LYS A 154 3.64 -0.88 -34.24
C LYS A 154 3.46 0.63 -34.47
N LYS A 155 2.63 1.00 -35.46
CA LYS A 155 2.35 2.40 -35.80
C LYS A 155 1.59 3.14 -34.69
N GLU A 156 0.65 2.47 -34.04
CA GLU A 156 -0.13 3.03 -32.93
C GLU A 156 0.73 3.17 -31.67
N LYS A 157 1.60 2.21 -31.38
CA LYS A 157 2.59 2.29 -30.29
C LYS A 157 3.53 3.50 -30.46
N ILE A 158 4.07 3.71 -31.66
CA ILE A 158 4.93 4.86 -31.97
C ILE A 158 4.16 6.18 -31.77
N LYS A 159 2.92 6.26 -32.24
CA LYS A 159 2.09 7.47 -32.08
C LYS A 159 1.85 7.77 -30.59
N PHE A 160 1.49 6.75 -29.82
CA PHE A 160 1.25 6.88 -28.37
C PHE A 160 2.50 7.37 -27.63
N LEU A 161 3.68 6.79 -27.89
CA LEU A 161 4.93 7.21 -27.27
C LEU A 161 5.31 8.67 -27.62
N LYS A 162 5.03 9.12 -28.85
CA LYS A 162 5.22 10.53 -29.23
C LYS A 162 4.27 11.47 -28.49
N GLU A 163 3.04 11.05 -28.23
CA GLU A 163 2.07 11.82 -27.42
C GLU A 163 2.54 11.92 -25.97
N VAL A 164 2.99 10.80 -25.37
CA VAL A 164 3.58 10.77 -24.03
C VAL A 164 4.78 11.71 -23.92
N TRP A 165 5.70 11.70 -24.89
CA TRP A 165 6.84 12.63 -24.91
C TRP A 165 6.41 14.09 -24.91
N LYS A 166 5.42 14.42 -25.74
CA LYS A 166 4.94 15.79 -25.91
C LYS A 166 4.26 16.31 -24.65
N ASP A 167 3.51 15.46 -23.96
CA ASP A 167 2.81 15.83 -22.74
C ASP A 167 3.78 15.97 -21.56
N ALA A 168 4.87 15.18 -21.55
CA ALA A 168 5.83 15.12 -20.45
C ALA A 168 7.08 16.02 -20.61
N ILE A 169 7.27 16.69 -21.76
CA ILE A 169 8.49 17.44 -22.09
C ILE A 169 8.84 18.58 -21.10
N TYR A 170 7.84 19.07 -20.36
CA TYR A 170 7.98 20.15 -19.39
C TYR A 170 8.12 19.66 -17.93
N ASP A 171 8.02 18.34 -17.71
CA ASP A 171 8.18 17.70 -16.41
C ASP A 171 9.61 17.13 -16.26
N ASP A 172 9.88 16.45 -15.14
CA ASP A 172 11.17 15.80 -14.88
C ASP A 172 11.50 14.65 -15.85
N PHE A 173 10.55 14.28 -16.72
CA PHE A 173 10.66 13.22 -17.72
C PHE A 173 11.82 13.46 -18.71
N ASP A 174 12.68 12.46 -18.91
CA ASP A 174 13.87 12.57 -19.76
C ASP A 174 14.02 11.45 -20.81
N GLU A 175 15.14 11.47 -21.55
CA GLU A 175 15.45 10.48 -22.57
C GLU A 175 15.52 9.05 -22.01
N GLU A 176 16.03 8.87 -20.78
CA GLU A 176 16.13 7.54 -20.15
C GLU A 176 14.73 7.01 -19.75
N ASP A 177 13.84 7.89 -19.29
CA ASP A 177 12.44 7.54 -19.05
C ASP A 177 11.74 7.12 -20.35
N MET A 178 11.99 7.83 -21.45
CA MET A 178 11.45 7.46 -22.76
C MET A 178 12.02 6.12 -23.26
N LYS A 179 13.33 5.88 -23.10
CA LYS A 179 13.94 4.58 -23.43
C LYS A 179 13.30 3.46 -22.64
N TYR A 180 13.03 3.68 -21.36
CA TYR A 180 12.33 2.72 -20.51
C TYR A 180 10.95 2.36 -21.07
N LEU A 181 10.15 3.35 -21.47
CA LEU A 181 8.82 3.12 -22.06
C LEU A 181 8.88 2.42 -23.42
N CYS A 182 9.84 2.78 -24.29
CA CYS A 182 10.03 2.12 -25.57
C CYS A 182 10.30 0.62 -25.38
N ASN A 183 11.22 0.27 -24.47
CA ASN A 183 11.57 -1.11 -24.16
C ASN A 183 10.38 -1.91 -23.62
N LYS A 184 9.47 -1.26 -22.87
CA LYS A 184 8.28 -1.90 -22.30
C LYS A 184 7.23 -2.34 -23.33
N VAL A 185 7.30 -1.81 -24.55
CA VAL A 185 6.38 -2.12 -25.64
C VAL A 185 7.06 -2.77 -26.85
N ASP A 186 8.28 -3.30 -26.63
CA ASP A 186 9.15 -3.94 -27.62
C ASP A 186 9.56 -3.01 -28.78
N LEU A 187 9.87 -1.75 -28.48
CA LEU A 187 10.41 -0.76 -29.43
C LEU A 187 11.74 -0.20 -28.94
N THR A 188 12.56 0.29 -29.86
CA THR A 188 13.73 1.11 -29.53
C THR A 188 13.40 2.59 -29.64
N ILE A 189 14.20 3.45 -29.00
CA ILE A 189 14.01 4.90 -29.13
C ILE A 189 14.15 5.37 -30.59
N ASP A 190 15.00 4.71 -31.36
CA ASP A 190 15.21 4.98 -32.79
C ASP A 190 14.03 4.48 -33.67
N ASP A 191 13.24 3.50 -33.19
CA ASP A 191 11.98 3.12 -33.85
C ASP A 191 10.90 4.21 -33.70
N VAL A 192 11.01 5.04 -32.67
CA VAL A 192 10.01 6.07 -32.32
C VAL A 192 10.43 7.44 -32.84
N PHE A 193 11.70 7.82 -32.65
CA PHE A 193 12.26 9.10 -33.07
C PHE A 193 13.34 8.87 -34.13
N GLU A 194 13.10 9.39 -35.33
CA GLU A 194 14.02 9.19 -36.46
C GLU A 194 15.34 9.97 -36.27
N ASN A 195 15.35 11.01 -35.42
CA ASN A 195 16.55 11.78 -35.06
C ASN A 195 16.58 12.09 -33.55
N LYS A 196 17.76 12.05 -32.93
CA LYS A 196 17.99 12.46 -31.53
C LYS A 196 17.59 13.93 -31.24
N GLY A 197 17.46 14.76 -32.27
CA GLY A 197 16.97 16.14 -32.17
C GLY A 197 15.49 16.27 -31.84
N ASP A 198 14.70 15.20 -31.96
CA ASP A 198 13.28 15.23 -31.58
C ASP A 198 13.07 15.13 -30.06
N LEU A 199 14.12 14.78 -29.32
CA LEU A 199 14.16 14.68 -27.86
C LEU A 199 14.72 15.95 -27.19
N CYS A 200 14.52 17.12 -27.80
CA CYS A 200 15.04 18.39 -27.28
C CYS A 200 14.41 18.77 -25.93
N LYS A 201 15.06 18.40 -24.82
CA LYS A 201 14.88 19.05 -23.52
C LYS A 201 15.48 20.46 -23.63
N LEU A 202 14.74 21.49 -23.23
CA LEU A 202 15.24 22.87 -23.19
C LEU A 202 16.45 22.93 -22.25
N ASN A 203 17.67 23.02 -22.80
CA ASN A 203 18.87 23.19 -22.00
C ASN A 203 18.87 24.60 -21.40
N LEU A 204 18.59 24.70 -20.10
CA LEU A 204 18.59 25.97 -19.37
C LEU A 204 19.82 26.06 -18.49
N LYS A 205 20.52 27.20 -18.55
CA LYS A 205 21.63 27.53 -17.66
C LYS A 205 21.29 28.76 -16.83
N LYS A 206 21.75 28.75 -15.57
CA LYS A 206 21.69 29.93 -14.71
C LYS A 206 22.79 30.91 -15.10
N GLU A 207 22.40 32.12 -15.50
CA GLU A 207 23.31 33.22 -15.80
C GLU A 207 23.11 34.39 -14.83
N GLN A 208 24.21 35.04 -14.48
CA GLN A 208 24.18 36.19 -13.60
C GLN A 208 23.87 37.45 -14.41
N VAL A 209 22.82 38.17 -14.02
CA VAL A 209 22.44 39.42 -14.65
C VAL A 209 23.17 40.60 -14.00
N LEU A 210 23.33 41.69 -14.74
CA LEU A 210 24.14 42.86 -14.35
C LEU A 210 23.76 43.49 -13.01
N ASN A 211 22.54 43.29 -12.52
CA ASN A 211 22.08 43.76 -11.22
C ASN A 211 22.45 42.83 -10.05
N GLY A 212 23.28 41.81 -10.27
CA GLY A 212 23.68 40.82 -9.27
C GLY A 212 22.68 39.69 -9.04
N GLY A 213 21.50 39.75 -9.67
CA GLY A 213 20.52 38.65 -9.69
C GLY A 213 20.95 37.51 -10.61
N SER A 214 20.11 36.48 -10.74
CA SER A 214 20.31 35.41 -11.73
C SER A 214 19.02 35.16 -12.51
N GLN A 215 19.17 34.83 -13.79
CA GLN A 215 18.08 34.40 -14.67
C GLN A 215 18.42 33.06 -15.34
N LEU A 216 17.40 32.37 -15.84
CA LEU A 216 17.57 31.19 -16.69
C LEU A 216 17.69 31.63 -18.16
N ALA A 217 18.74 31.17 -18.84
CA ALA A 217 18.98 31.41 -20.25
C ALA A 217 18.92 30.08 -21.02
N ILE A 218 18.32 30.11 -22.20
CA ILE A 218 18.28 28.97 -23.13
C ILE A 218 19.66 28.82 -23.76
N VAL A 219 20.23 27.63 -23.69
CA VAL A 219 21.51 27.27 -24.31
C VAL A 219 21.23 26.37 -25.50
N PHE A 220 21.71 26.79 -26.68
CA PHE A 220 21.64 26.04 -27.93
C PHE A 220 22.86 25.15 -28.10
#